data_AF-A0A482WJ08-F1
#
_entry.id   AF-A0A482WJ08-F1
#
_cell.length_a   1.000
_cell.length_b   1.000
_cell.length_c   1.000
_cell.angle_alpha   90.00
_cell.angle_beta   90.00
_cell.angle_gamma   90.00
#
_symmetry.space_group_name_H-M   'P 1'
#
loop_
_entity.id
_entity.type
_entity.pdbx_description
1 polymer ?
#
loop_
_entity_poly.entity_id
_entity_poly.type
_entity_poly.pdbx_seq_one_letter_code
_entity_poly.pdbx_strand_id
1 'polypeptide(L)'
;MATHRNYSKWLLLVLLLGLSASSLGLRQKRQDDEGEGDGNEDQSIDELCKDRPPDEYFRLTTSGDCRDVVRCDKAGENLKTRLAGVRCPNGLAFDIERQTCDWKTNVKNCKELEKPRKVLPILKTDEPICPEGKLSCGNGECIEKELFCNDKPDCKDESDENACSVETDPNRAPDCDPTQCVLPDCFCSADGTRIPGNIEPNQVPQMITITFNGAINVDNTDLYDEIFNGQRQNPNGCQIRGTFFMSHKYSNYASVQDLHRRGHEIAMFSLTHKDEPKYWTGGSYDDWLAEMAGGRLIVERFANITDGSIIGVRAPYLRVGGNKQFEMMADQYFVYDASITAPLGRVPIRVGGNKQFEMMADQYFVYDASITAPLGRVPIWPYTLYFRMPHKCNGNAQNCPSRSHPIWEMVMNELDRRDDPTFDESLPGCHMVDSCSNIQTGDQFARLLRHNFNRHFSTNRAPLGLHFHASWLKSKKEFKEELIKFIEEMLDRNDVYFVTMLQVIQWMQNPTELTSLRDFQEWKEKCDVKGQPYCSLPNPCPLTTRELPGQTIRLFTCMECPNNYPWILDPTGDGFSAK
;
A
#
# COMPACT_ATOMS: atom_id res chain seq x y z
N MET A 1 -61.72 43.51 -33.68
CA MET A 1 -61.43 43.23 -35.11
C MET A 1 -60.41 42.08 -35.18
N ALA A 2 -60.41 41.36 -36.31
CA ALA A 2 -59.52 40.27 -36.76
C ALA A 2 -58.01 40.32 -36.33
N THR A 3 -57.20 39.25 -36.27
CA THR A 3 -57.34 37.79 -36.61
C THR A 3 -56.13 36.93 -36.11
N HIS A 4 -56.21 35.59 -36.34
CA HIS A 4 -55.16 34.52 -36.36
C HIS A 4 -54.88 33.76 -35.03
N ARG A 5 -55.25 32.46 -34.91
CA ARG A 5 -54.63 31.19 -35.45
C ARG A 5 -53.28 30.88 -34.78
N ASN A 6 -52.90 29.67 -34.37
CA ASN A 6 -53.46 28.29 -34.36
C ASN A 6 -52.66 27.48 -33.29
N TYR A 7 -52.96 26.26 -32.82
CA TYR A 7 -54.01 25.23 -33.01
C TYR A 7 -54.15 24.48 -31.65
N SER A 8 -55.30 23.88 -31.31
CA SER A 8 -55.40 22.95 -30.16
C SER A 8 -56.68 22.09 -30.17
N LYS A 9 -56.51 20.79 -29.86
CA LYS A 9 -57.44 19.79 -29.27
C LYS A 9 -58.88 19.66 -29.81
N TRP A 10 -59.27 18.40 -30.02
CA TRP A 10 -60.66 17.93 -29.96
C TRP A 10 -60.79 16.86 -28.87
N LEU A 11 -61.86 16.96 -28.08
CA LEU A 11 -62.41 15.90 -27.23
C LEU A 11 -63.24 14.93 -28.12
N LEU A 12 -63.80 13.79 -27.70
CA LEU A 12 -64.52 13.45 -26.46
C LEU A 12 -64.86 11.94 -26.48
N LEU A 13 -64.90 11.24 -25.33
CA LEU A 13 -66.02 10.34 -24.92
C LEU A 13 -65.81 9.67 -23.52
N VAL A 14 -66.79 9.88 -22.63
CA VAL A 14 -67.48 8.87 -21.77
C VAL A 14 -66.74 8.15 -20.61
N LEU A 15 -67.06 8.63 -19.38
CA LEU A 15 -67.55 7.91 -18.16
C LEU A 15 -66.72 6.72 -17.58
N LEU A 16 -66.28 6.71 -16.30
CA LEU A 16 -67.11 6.73 -15.06
C LEU A 16 -66.27 6.99 -13.77
N LEU A 17 -66.90 7.51 -12.72
CA LEU A 17 -66.37 7.61 -11.32
C LEU A 17 -66.76 6.34 -10.51
N GLY A 18 -66.15 5.98 -9.36
CA GLY A 18 -65.01 6.53 -8.63
C GLY A 18 -64.80 5.84 -7.25
N LEU A 19 -63.58 5.97 -6.70
CA LEU A 19 -63.13 5.85 -5.30
C LEU A 19 -63.84 4.91 -4.28
N SER A 20 -63.07 3.93 -3.76
CA SER A 20 -62.60 3.82 -2.34
C SER A 20 -62.76 2.45 -1.66
N ALA A 21 -61.65 1.92 -1.11
CA ALA A 21 -61.53 1.20 0.17
C ALA A 21 -60.13 0.55 0.30
N SER A 22 -59.48 0.72 1.45
CA SER A 22 -58.15 0.15 1.77
C SER A 22 -58.27 -0.92 2.86
N SER A 23 -57.56 -2.05 2.75
CA SER A 23 -57.17 -2.89 3.91
C SER A 23 -56.09 -3.93 3.55
N LEU A 24 -55.51 -4.58 4.56
CA LEU A 24 -54.18 -5.19 4.53
C LEU A 24 -54.11 -6.62 3.95
N GLY A 25 -53.04 -6.83 3.17
CA GLY A 25 -52.06 -7.93 3.24
C GLY A 25 -52.44 -9.33 3.78
N LEU A 26 -52.17 -10.34 2.95
CA LEU A 26 -51.80 -11.70 3.39
C LEU A 26 -50.69 -12.26 2.49
N ARG A 27 -49.78 -13.04 3.10
CA ARG A 27 -48.49 -13.47 2.56
C ARG A 27 -48.62 -14.90 2.02
N GLN A 28 -48.25 -15.15 0.76
CA GLN A 28 -48.31 -16.50 0.18
C GLN A 28 -47.01 -16.87 -0.55
N LYS A 29 -46.46 -18.05 -0.23
CA LYS A 29 -45.27 -18.62 -0.87
C LYS A 29 -45.60 -19.04 -2.32
N ARG A 30 -44.64 -18.82 -3.23
CA ARG A 30 -44.35 -19.71 -4.38
C ARG A 30 -42.96 -20.28 -4.10
N GLN A 31 -42.76 -21.57 -3.88
CA GLN A 31 -43.08 -22.74 -4.71
C GLN A 31 -42.08 -22.87 -5.85
N ASP A 32 -41.34 -23.97 -5.78
CA ASP A 32 -40.22 -24.33 -6.63
C ASP A 32 -40.71 -24.73 -8.03
N ASP A 33 -39.98 -24.31 -9.07
CA ASP A 33 -40.21 -24.67 -10.47
C ASP A 33 -39.05 -25.59 -10.90
N GLU A 34 -39.34 -26.88 -11.08
CA GLU A 34 -38.43 -27.82 -11.74
C GLU A 34 -38.59 -27.67 -13.27
N GLY A 35 -37.47 -27.48 -13.98
CA GLY A 35 -37.44 -27.40 -15.44
C GLY A 35 -36.29 -28.21 -16.01
N GLU A 36 -36.60 -29.34 -16.65
CA GLU A 36 -35.63 -30.18 -17.35
C GLU A 36 -35.06 -29.46 -18.60
N GLY A 37 -33.75 -29.55 -18.84
CA GLY A 37 -33.13 -28.85 -19.97
C GLY A 37 -31.61 -29.01 -20.14
N ASP A 38 -31.17 -30.25 -20.42
CA ASP A 38 -29.94 -30.59 -21.16
C ASP A 38 -28.56 -30.43 -20.46
N GLY A 39 -28.00 -31.56 -20.01
CA GLY A 39 -26.71 -31.97 -20.59
C GLY A 39 -25.39 -31.56 -19.92
N ASN A 40 -25.26 -31.58 -18.59
CA ASN A 40 -24.03 -32.11 -17.95
C ASN A 40 -24.20 -32.34 -16.44
N GLU A 41 -23.91 -33.58 -16.03
CA GLU A 41 -23.67 -34.12 -14.68
C GLU A 41 -24.03 -33.25 -13.45
N ASP A 42 -25.03 -33.71 -12.68
CA ASP A 42 -25.16 -33.41 -11.24
C ASP A 42 -23.98 -33.99 -10.47
N GLN A 43 -22.79 -33.38 -10.60
CA GLN A 43 -21.68 -33.65 -9.71
C GLN A 43 -22.13 -33.31 -8.29
N SER A 44 -21.97 -34.25 -7.36
CA SER A 44 -22.41 -34.00 -5.99
C SER A 44 -21.63 -32.82 -5.41
N ILE A 45 -22.27 -31.99 -4.57
CA ILE A 45 -21.60 -30.83 -3.96
C ILE A 45 -20.35 -31.27 -3.18
N ASP A 46 -20.36 -32.47 -2.61
CA ASP A 46 -19.22 -33.05 -1.90
C ASP A 46 -18.08 -33.50 -2.84
N GLU A 47 -18.36 -33.91 -4.09
CA GLU A 47 -17.33 -34.14 -5.13
C GLU A 47 -16.79 -32.81 -5.69
N LEU A 48 -17.67 -31.86 -6.01
CA LEU A 48 -17.29 -30.51 -6.45
C LEU A 48 -16.38 -29.81 -5.42
N CYS A 49 -16.60 -30.05 -4.13
CA CYS A 49 -15.83 -29.48 -3.04
C CYS A 49 -14.69 -30.37 -2.51
N LYS A 50 -14.45 -31.52 -3.14
CA LYS A 50 -13.36 -32.42 -2.76
C LYS A 50 -12.01 -31.75 -3.05
N ASP A 51 -11.11 -31.80 -2.08
CA ASP A 51 -9.75 -31.23 -2.15
C ASP A 51 -9.68 -29.72 -2.53
N ARG A 52 -10.79 -28.97 -2.36
CA ARG A 52 -10.84 -27.51 -2.51
C ARG A 52 -10.64 -26.79 -1.17
N PRO A 53 -9.80 -25.73 -1.11
CA PRO A 53 -9.76 -24.78 -0.01
C PRO A 53 -11.13 -24.10 0.22
N PRO A 54 -11.52 -23.78 1.47
CA PRO A 54 -12.79 -23.10 1.75
C PRO A 54 -12.92 -21.68 1.18
N ASP A 55 -11.77 -21.07 0.85
CA ASP A 55 -11.62 -19.73 0.32
C ASP A 55 -11.43 -19.67 -1.20
N GLU A 56 -11.34 -20.81 -1.89
CA GLU A 56 -11.25 -20.88 -3.36
C GLU A 56 -12.62 -20.73 -4.02
N TYR A 57 -12.74 -19.69 -4.85
CA TYR A 57 -13.84 -19.46 -5.78
C TYR A 57 -13.58 -20.11 -7.14
N PHE A 58 -14.59 -20.78 -7.67
CA PHE A 58 -14.59 -21.41 -8.99
C PHE A 58 -15.93 -21.12 -9.70
N ARG A 59 -16.01 -21.42 -11.00
CA ARG A 59 -17.23 -21.29 -11.81
C ARG A 59 -17.86 -22.66 -11.99
N LEU A 60 -19.19 -22.72 -11.93
CA LEU A 60 -19.95 -23.92 -12.31
C LEU A 60 -20.09 -24.03 -13.83
N THR A 61 -20.07 -22.91 -14.56
CA THR A 61 -20.15 -22.89 -16.02
C THR A 61 -19.20 -21.86 -16.64
N THR A 62 -18.75 -22.13 -17.87
CA THR A 62 -18.02 -21.18 -18.72
C THR A 62 -18.97 -20.36 -19.62
N SER A 63 -20.25 -20.73 -19.64
CA SER A 63 -21.30 -20.08 -20.42
C SER A 63 -21.86 -18.86 -19.69
N GLY A 64 -21.47 -17.67 -20.16
CA GLY A 64 -22.08 -16.42 -19.74
C GLY A 64 -21.10 -15.28 -19.55
N ASP A 65 -21.41 -14.41 -18.60
CA ASP A 65 -20.76 -13.10 -18.43
C ASP A 65 -19.48 -13.16 -17.56
N CYS A 66 -19.09 -14.36 -17.12
CA CYS A 66 -17.96 -14.66 -16.21
C CYS A 66 -17.98 -13.89 -14.89
N ARG A 67 -19.17 -13.53 -14.41
CA ARG A 67 -19.39 -12.72 -13.19
C ARG A 67 -19.74 -13.51 -11.95
N ASP A 68 -20.29 -14.69 -12.13
CA ASP A 68 -20.86 -15.52 -11.09
C ASP A 68 -19.86 -16.63 -10.74
N VAL A 69 -19.52 -16.77 -9.47
CA VAL A 69 -18.62 -17.79 -8.92
C VAL A 69 -19.16 -18.34 -7.62
N VAL A 70 -18.71 -19.53 -7.23
CA VAL A 70 -19.07 -20.20 -5.98
C VAL A 70 -17.80 -20.63 -5.23
N ARG A 71 -17.88 -20.70 -3.90
CA ARG A 71 -16.87 -21.35 -3.05
C ARG A 71 -17.51 -22.41 -2.15
N CYS A 72 -16.69 -23.30 -1.62
CA CYS A 72 -17.13 -24.37 -0.73
C CYS A 72 -17.16 -23.90 0.73
N ASP A 73 -18.37 -23.73 1.28
CA ASP A 73 -18.60 -23.30 2.66
C ASP A 73 -19.00 -24.50 3.55
N LYS A 74 -18.40 -24.59 4.73
CA LYS A 74 -18.60 -25.66 5.73
C LYS A 74 -19.24 -25.10 7.00
N ALA A 75 -20.37 -24.42 6.85
CA ALA A 75 -21.06 -23.72 7.94
C ALA A 75 -22.34 -24.43 8.39
N GLY A 76 -22.29 -25.07 9.57
CA GLY A 76 -23.45 -25.61 10.27
C GLY A 76 -23.11 -26.78 11.20
N GLU A 77 -23.90 -26.98 12.26
CA GLU A 77 -23.71 -28.03 13.29
C GLU A 77 -23.68 -29.47 12.74
N ASN A 78 -24.10 -29.68 11.48
CA ASN A 78 -24.23 -30.98 10.83
C ASN A 78 -23.18 -31.26 9.74
N LEU A 79 -22.06 -30.52 9.68
CA LEU A 79 -20.92 -30.76 8.77
C LEU A 79 -21.21 -30.80 7.25
N LYS A 80 -22.42 -30.43 6.81
CA LYS A 80 -22.86 -30.57 5.41
C LYS A 80 -22.29 -29.43 4.53
N THR A 81 -21.54 -29.79 3.50
CA THR A 81 -20.92 -28.84 2.55
C THR A 81 -21.99 -28.10 1.75
N ARG A 82 -21.81 -26.79 1.52
CA ARG A 82 -22.68 -25.97 0.66
C ARG A 82 -21.87 -25.06 -0.26
N LEU A 83 -22.46 -24.67 -1.39
CA LEU A 83 -21.88 -23.66 -2.28
C LEU A 83 -22.34 -22.26 -1.88
N ALA A 84 -21.38 -21.37 -1.61
CA ALA A 84 -21.64 -19.95 -1.35
C ALA A 84 -21.30 -19.13 -2.61
N GLY A 85 -22.34 -18.60 -3.26
CA GLY A 85 -22.20 -17.82 -4.49
C GLY A 85 -21.85 -16.35 -4.26
N VAL A 86 -20.97 -15.80 -5.11
CA VAL A 86 -20.61 -14.38 -5.17
C VAL A 86 -20.68 -13.91 -6.62
N ARG A 87 -21.23 -12.70 -6.85
CA ARG A 87 -21.37 -12.11 -8.18
C ARG A 87 -20.67 -10.76 -8.28
N CYS A 88 -19.82 -10.61 -9.29
CA CYS A 88 -19.14 -9.35 -9.55
C CYS A 88 -20.11 -8.22 -9.95
N PRO A 89 -19.85 -6.95 -9.54
CA PRO A 89 -20.58 -5.76 -9.99
C PRO A 89 -20.66 -5.61 -11.52
N ASN A 90 -21.62 -4.82 -11.99
CA ASN A 90 -21.83 -4.57 -13.43
C ASN A 90 -20.57 -3.95 -14.08
N GLY A 91 -20.14 -4.50 -15.22
CA GLY A 91 -18.93 -4.08 -15.95
C GLY A 91 -17.66 -4.86 -15.60
N LEU A 92 -17.66 -5.59 -14.49
CA LEU A 92 -16.56 -6.48 -14.09
C LEU A 92 -16.86 -7.93 -14.50
N ALA A 93 -15.84 -8.78 -14.43
CA ALA A 93 -15.88 -10.24 -14.46
C ALA A 93 -14.95 -10.77 -13.35
N PHE A 94 -15.16 -11.99 -12.88
CA PHE A 94 -14.28 -12.63 -11.90
C PHE A 94 -13.06 -13.23 -12.62
N ASP A 95 -11.88 -13.05 -12.07
CA ASP A 95 -10.63 -13.68 -12.51
C ASP A 95 -10.34 -14.89 -11.62
N ILE A 96 -10.31 -16.10 -12.20
CA ILE A 96 -10.16 -17.36 -11.46
C ILE A 96 -8.74 -17.53 -10.88
N GLU A 97 -7.71 -17.08 -11.58
CA GLU A 97 -6.34 -17.21 -11.10
C GLU A 97 -6.07 -16.24 -9.95
N ARG A 98 -6.58 -15.01 -10.07
CA ARG A 98 -6.42 -13.93 -9.09
C ARG A 98 -7.41 -13.98 -7.93
N GLN A 99 -8.51 -14.72 -8.07
CA GLN A 99 -9.58 -14.84 -7.07
C GLN A 99 -10.29 -13.50 -6.77
N THR A 100 -10.42 -12.62 -7.78
CA THR A 100 -10.93 -11.24 -7.63
C THR A 100 -11.75 -10.78 -8.84
N CYS A 101 -12.67 -9.83 -8.64
CA CYS A 101 -13.36 -9.15 -9.75
C CYS A 101 -12.47 -8.07 -10.41
N ASP A 102 -12.22 -8.20 -11.71
CA ASP A 102 -11.48 -7.23 -12.56
C ASP A 102 -12.35 -6.82 -13.76
N TRP A 103 -11.94 -5.84 -14.56
CA TRP A 103 -12.64 -5.44 -15.77
C TRP A 103 -12.66 -6.57 -16.80
N LYS A 104 -13.79 -6.73 -17.51
CA LYS A 104 -13.95 -7.79 -18.54
C LYS A 104 -12.84 -7.83 -19.60
N THR A 105 -12.16 -6.72 -19.86
CA THR A 105 -11.01 -6.63 -20.77
C THR A 105 -9.74 -7.29 -20.23
N ASN A 106 -9.58 -7.32 -18.91
CA ASN A 106 -8.39 -7.82 -18.21
C ASN A 106 -8.51 -9.32 -17.93
N VAL A 107 -9.72 -9.79 -17.59
CA VAL A 107 -10.02 -11.20 -17.35
C VAL A 107 -9.86 -12.01 -18.64
N LYS A 108 -8.78 -12.79 -18.75
CA LYS A 108 -8.54 -13.70 -19.90
C LYS A 108 -9.01 -15.12 -19.63
N ASN A 109 -8.95 -15.57 -18.38
CA ASN A 109 -9.35 -16.91 -17.93
C ASN A 109 -10.88 -17.12 -17.83
N CYS A 110 -11.71 -16.34 -18.52
CA CYS A 110 -13.17 -16.47 -18.52
C CYS A 110 -13.66 -17.85 -19.01
N LYS A 111 -12.85 -18.55 -19.82
CA LYS A 111 -13.15 -19.90 -20.32
C LYS A 111 -12.73 -21.04 -19.38
N GLU A 112 -12.14 -20.75 -18.24
CA GLU A 112 -11.75 -21.75 -17.25
C GLU A 112 -12.88 -21.95 -16.22
N LEU A 113 -13.02 -23.16 -15.66
CA LEU A 113 -13.95 -23.44 -14.57
C LEU A 113 -13.30 -23.27 -13.20
N GLU A 114 -12.02 -23.57 -13.10
CA GLU A 114 -11.27 -23.60 -11.85
C GLU A 114 -9.81 -23.20 -12.07
N LYS A 115 -9.08 -22.94 -10.96
CA LYS A 115 -7.65 -22.68 -11.02
C LYS A 115 -6.91 -23.98 -11.38
N PRO A 116 -5.97 -23.98 -12.36
CA PRO A 116 -5.26 -25.18 -12.75
C PRO A 116 -4.51 -25.80 -11.57
N ARG A 117 -4.78 -27.09 -11.32
CA ARG A 117 -4.18 -27.86 -10.23
C ARG A 117 -2.73 -28.21 -10.59
N LYS A 118 -1.80 -27.41 -10.07
CA LYS A 118 -0.35 -27.65 -10.13
C LYS A 118 0.03 -28.87 -9.29
N VAL A 119 0.96 -29.70 -9.78
CA VAL A 119 1.52 -30.83 -9.02
C VAL A 119 2.38 -30.28 -7.88
N LEU A 120 2.10 -30.70 -6.65
CA LEU A 120 2.84 -30.24 -5.47
C LEU A 120 3.97 -31.22 -5.09
N PRO A 121 5.07 -30.73 -4.52
CA PRO A 121 6.18 -31.56 -4.08
C PRO A 121 5.85 -32.28 -2.76
N ILE A 122 6.45 -33.45 -2.55
CA ILE A 122 6.13 -34.35 -1.42
C ILE A 122 7.01 -33.98 -0.22
N LEU A 123 6.72 -32.83 0.38
CA LEU A 123 7.54 -32.23 1.46
C LEU A 123 7.15 -32.66 2.89
N LYS A 124 5.96 -33.25 3.08
CA LYS A 124 5.44 -33.68 4.39
C LYS A 124 5.16 -35.18 4.39
N THR A 125 6.04 -35.94 5.01
CA THR A 125 6.01 -37.41 5.08
C THR A 125 6.41 -37.87 6.47
N ASP A 126 5.90 -39.03 6.90
CA ASP A 126 6.21 -39.61 8.21
C ASP A 126 7.67 -40.12 8.27
N GLU A 127 8.23 -40.51 7.13
CA GLU A 127 9.64 -40.87 6.94
C GLU A 127 10.23 -40.09 5.75
N PRO A 128 11.47 -39.60 5.82
CA PRO A 128 12.07 -38.82 4.74
C PRO A 128 12.32 -39.67 3.48
N ILE A 129 11.65 -39.32 2.38
CA ILE A 129 11.81 -39.98 1.06
C ILE A 129 13.23 -39.80 0.50
N CYS A 130 13.83 -38.63 0.74
CA CYS A 130 15.11 -38.22 0.16
C CYS A 130 16.23 -38.15 1.22
N PRO A 131 17.51 -38.32 0.81
CA PRO A 131 18.66 -38.09 1.69
C PRO A 131 18.73 -36.66 2.24
N GLU A 132 19.52 -36.44 3.30
CA GLU A 132 19.81 -35.10 3.82
C GLU A 132 20.33 -34.16 2.70
N GLY A 133 19.84 -32.92 2.69
CA GLY A 133 20.11 -31.94 1.63
C GLY A 133 19.19 -32.02 0.41
N LYS A 134 18.40 -33.09 0.25
CA LYS A 134 17.50 -33.29 -0.90
C LYS A 134 16.03 -33.28 -0.50
N LEU A 135 15.18 -32.90 -1.45
CA LEU A 135 13.72 -32.84 -1.29
C LEU A 135 13.01 -33.51 -2.47
N SER A 136 11.80 -34.02 -2.23
CA SER A 136 11.04 -34.80 -3.21
C SER A 136 10.15 -33.92 -4.09
N CYS A 137 10.35 -34.01 -5.40
CA CYS A 137 9.38 -33.66 -6.42
C CYS A 137 8.06 -34.44 -6.23
N GLY A 138 6.97 -33.99 -6.85
CA GLY A 138 5.64 -34.62 -6.84
C GLY A 138 5.61 -36.02 -7.49
N ASN A 139 6.52 -36.26 -8.44
CA ASN A 139 6.76 -37.55 -9.08
C ASN A 139 7.64 -38.52 -8.25
N GLY A 140 8.14 -38.10 -7.07
CA GLY A 140 9.03 -38.89 -6.22
C GLY A 140 10.53 -38.78 -6.54
N GLU A 141 10.94 -37.90 -7.45
CA GLU A 141 12.35 -37.63 -7.75
C GLU A 141 12.99 -36.73 -6.69
N CYS A 142 14.23 -37.02 -6.29
CA CYS A 142 14.95 -36.26 -5.27
C CYS A 142 15.98 -35.31 -5.91
N ILE A 143 15.75 -34.00 -5.78
CA ILE A 143 16.69 -32.95 -6.21
C ILE A 143 17.24 -32.16 -5.01
N GLU A 144 18.30 -31.37 -5.20
CA GLU A 144 18.89 -30.58 -4.08
C GLU A 144 17.90 -29.54 -3.56
N LYS A 145 17.91 -29.29 -2.25
CA LYS A 145 16.99 -28.37 -1.58
C LYS A 145 17.05 -26.95 -2.15
N GLU A 146 18.22 -26.48 -2.56
CA GLU A 146 18.47 -25.15 -3.10
C GLU A 146 17.85 -24.95 -4.50
N LEU A 147 17.48 -26.03 -5.19
CA LEU A 147 16.81 -25.96 -6.49
C LEU A 147 15.31 -25.68 -6.37
N PHE A 148 14.70 -25.90 -5.21
CA PHE A 148 13.29 -25.58 -4.99
C PHE A 148 13.07 -24.06 -4.92
N CYS A 149 12.10 -23.57 -5.69
CA CYS A 149 11.70 -22.17 -5.74
C CYS A 149 12.85 -21.26 -6.19
N ASN A 150 13.47 -21.61 -7.30
CA ASN A 150 14.56 -20.89 -7.96
C ASN A 150 14.15 -20.26 -9.32
N ASP A 151 12.86 -20.33 -9.67
CA ASP A 151 12.23 -19.94 -10.93
C ASP A 151 12.69 -20.72 -12.18
N LYS A 152 13.20 -21.94 -12.01
CA LYS A 152 13.56 -22.88 -13.08
C LYS A 152 13.00 -24.26 -12.74
N PRO A 153 12.18 -24.87 -13.61
CA PRO A 153 11.74 -26.24 -13.40
C PRO A 153 12.91 -27.22 -13.54
N ASP A 154 13.42 -27.69 -12.40
CA ASP A 154 14.44 -28.72 -12.25
C ASP A 154 13.78 -30.11 -12.03
N CYS A 155 12.58 -30.17 -11.44
CA CYS A 155 11.73 -31.38 -11.42
C CYS A 155 11.09 -31.64 -12.80
N LYS A 156 11.01 -32.92 -13.23
CA LYS A 156 10.35 -33.31 -14.49
C LYS A 156 8.85 -33.04 -14.56
N ASP A 157 8.21 -32.81 -13.42
CA ASP A 157 6.79 -32.46 -13.26
C ASP A 157 6.59 -30.99 -12.82
N GLU A 158 7.66 -30.18 -12.85
CA GLU A 158 7.67 -28.76 -12.46
C GLU A 158 7.18 -28.49 -11.03
N SER A 159 7.19 -29.51 -10.15
CA SER A 159 6.60 -29.45 -8.81
C SER A 159 7.41 -28.66 -7.79
N ASP A 160 8.71 -28.54 -8.00
CA ASP A 160 9.63 -27.65 -7.29
C ASP A 160 9.17 -26.19 -7.28
N GLU A 161 8.70 -25.69 -8.42
CA GLU A 161 8.24 -24.30 -8.60
C GLU A 161 6.76 -24.09 -8.24
N ASN A 162 6.08 -25.12 -7.73
CA ASN A 162 4.64 -25.08 -7.43
C ASN A 162 4.31 -24.81 -5.95
N ALA A 163 5.31 -24.79 -5.06
CA ALA A 163 5.14 -24.64 -3.61
C ALA A 163 5.75 -23.34 -3.03
N CYS A 164 5.94 -22.29 -3.83
CA CYS A 164 6.79 -21.14 -3.47
C CYS A 164 6.11 -19.99 -2.70
N SER A 165 5.04 -20.25 -1.95
CA SER A 165 4.39 -19.24 -1.10
C SER A 165 5.05 -19.14 0.28
N VAL A 166 4.81 -18.04 1.01
CA VAL A 166 5.23 -17.82 2.41
C VAL A 166 4.91 -19.00 3.34
N GLU A 167 3.81 -19.71 3.08
CA GLU A 167 3.37 -20.85 3.90
C GLU A 167 3.97 -22.19 3.46
N THR A 168 4.38 -22.32 2.20
CA THR A 168 4.69 -23.62 1.56
C THR A 168 6.13 -23.79 1.10
N ASP A 169 6.90 -22.71 0.98
CA ASP A 169 8.28 -22.74 0.48
C ASP A 169 9.18 -23.58 1.41
N PRO A 170 9.84 -24.65 0.91
CA PRO A 170 10.74 -25.48 1.72
C PRO A 170 12.00 -24.75 2.21
N ASN A 171 12.34 -23.64 1.55
CA ASN A 171 13.46 -22.76 1.85
C ASN A 171 13.03 -21.50 2.63
N ARG A 172 11.77 -21.43 3.09
CA ARG A 172 11.25 -20.30 3.86
C ARG A 172 12.09 -20.01 5.11
N ALA A 173 12.11 -18.74 5.50
CA ALA A 173 12.67 -18.28 6.75
C ALA A 173 12.06 -19.05 7.94
N PRO A 174 12.85 -19.34 8.99
CA PRO A 174 12.32 -19.92 10.21
C PRO A 174 11.33 -18.97 10.89
N ASP A 175 10.43 -19.53 11.69
CA ASP A 175 9.61 -18.73 12.61
C ASP A 175 10.54 -17.99 13.59
N CYS A 176 10.13 -16.79 14.05
CA CYS A 176 10.96 -15.89 14.85
C CYS A 176 11.63 -16.58 16.06
N ASP A 177 12.96 -16.53 16.13
CA ASP A 177 13.76 -16.93 17.31
C ASP A 177 14.34 -15.68 18.02
N PRO A 178 13.74 -15.25 19.14
CA PRO A 178 14.22 -14.09 19.91
C PRO A 178 15.59 -14.27 20.58
N THR A 179 16.19 -15.46 20.53
CA THR A 179 17.55 -15.70 21.04
C THR A 179 18.63 -15.42 19.99
N GLN A 180 18.26 -15.50 18.71
CA GLN A 180 19.12 -15.16 17.57
C GLN A 180 18.83 -13.74 17.04
N CYS A 181 17.57 -13.31 17.08
CA CYS A 181 17.16 -11.99 16.63
C CYS A 181 17.29 -10.94 17.74
N VAL A 182 18.41 -10.21 17.74
CA VAL A 182 18.73 -9.18 18.74
C VAL A 182 18.97 -7.80 18.12
N LEU A 183 18.55 -6.77 18.85
CA LEU A 183 18.76 -5.37 18.49
C LEU A 183 20.26 -4.98 18.63
N PRO A 184 20.76 -4.02 17.83
CA PRO A 184 20.02 -3.15 16.90
C PRO A 184 19.78 -3.76 15.51
N ASP A 185 20.36 -4.91 15.20
CA ASP A 185 20.42 -5.42 13.82
C ASP A 185 19.15 -6.20 13.43
N CYS A 186 18.54 -6.93 14.37
CA CYS A 186 17.37 -7.78 14.15
C CYS A 186 16.26 -7.50 15.17
N PHE A 187 15.01 -7.45 14.71
CA PHE A 187 13.83 -7.46 15.57
C PHE A 187 12.69 -8.31 14.99
N CYS A 188 12.19 -9.26 15.77
CA CYS A 188 11.02 -10.05 15.41
C CYS A 188 10.20 -10.43 16.64
N SER A 189 8.95 -10.84 16.42
CA SER A 189 8.13 -11.57 17.37
C SER A 189 7.17 -12.51 16.64
N ALA A 190 6.63 -13.51 17.34
CA ALA A 190 5.83 -14.57 16.72
C ALA A 190 4.55 -14.08 16.01
N ASP A 191 3.97 -12.98 16.47
CA ASP A 191 2.75 -12.35 15.96
C ASP A 191 2.94 -10.86 15.59
N GLY A 192 4.17 -10.34 15.73
CA GLY A 192 4.50 -8.96 15.38
C GLY A 192 3.98 -7.91 16.37
N THR A 193 3.34 -8.32 17.47
CA THR A 193 2.72 -7.37 18.41
C THR A 193 3.63 -6.98 19.58
N ARG A 194 4.75 -7.68 19.78
CA ARG A 194 5.69 -7.41 20.87
C ARG A 194 6.35 -6.04 20.73
N ILE A 195 6.56 -5.37 21.85
CA ILE A 195 7.24 -4.08 21.94
C ILE A 195 8.78 -4.26 21.90
N PRO A 196 9.52 -3.46 21.10
CA PRO A 196 10.98 -3.41 21.11
C PRO A 196 11.58 -3.14 22.49
N GLY A 197 12.69 -3.79 22.81
CA GLY A 197 13.34 -3.69 24.13
C GLY A 197 12.55 -4.30 25.30
N ASN A 198 11.37 -4.90 25.06
CA ASN A 198 10.48 -5.43 26.09
C ASN A 198 10.04 -4.36 27.13
N ILE A 199 9.91 -3.12 26.68
CA ILE A 199 9.43 -1.98 27.47
C ILE A 199 7.93 -2.18 27.78
N GLU A 200 7.50 -1.83 29.00
CA GLU A 200 6.08 -1.86 29.37
C GLU A 200 5.26 -0.90 28.48
N PRO A 201 4.04 -1.25 28.00
CA PRO A 201 3.29 -0.43 27.05
C PRO A 201 3.06 1.03 27.49
N ASN A 202 3.02 1.30 28.79
CA ASN A 202 2.85 2.65 29.35
C ASN A 202 4.15 3.50 29.36
N GLN A 203 5.33 2.90 29.13
CA GLN A 203 6.63 3.58 29.01
C GLN A 203 7.08 3.74 27.54
N VAL A 204 6.30 3.23 26.58
CA VAL A 204 6.57 3.37 25.14
C VAL A 204 5.98 4.68 24.61
N PRO A 205 6.68 5.46 23.75
CA PRO A 205 6.07 6.57 23.05
C PRO A 205 5.07 6.07 22.00
N GLN A 206 3.88 6.67 21.95
CA GLN A 206 3.04 6.50 20.76
C GLN A 206 3.62 7.35 19.63
N MET A 207 4.33 6.69 18.72
CA MET A 207 4.82 7.32 17.49
C MET A 207 3.70 7.46 16.47
N ILE A 208 3.65 8.61 15.79
CA ILE A 208 2.76 8.88 14.65
C ILE A 208 3.62 9.36 13.48
N THR A 209 3.53 8.69 12.33
CA THR A 209 4.24 9.06 11.10
C THR A 209 3.25 9.65 10.10
N ILE A 210 3.38 10.94 9.81
CA ILE A 210 2.58 11.63 8.79
C ILE A 210 3.38 11.66 7.49
N THR A 211 2.82 11.15 6.39
CA THR A 211 3.50 11.17 5.08
C THR A 211 2.65 11.81 3.98
N PHE A 212 3.26 12.66 3.16
CA PHE A 212 2.61 13.29 2.00
C PHE A 212 3.23 12.85 0.67
N ASN A 213 2.40 12.42 -0.27
CA ASN A 213 2.79 12.09 -1.64
C ASN A 213 2.44 13.23 -2.62
N GLY A 214 3.34 13.52 -3.56
CA GLY A 214 3.11 14.39 -4.73
C GLY A 214 4.01 15.63 -4.80
N ALA A 215 3.80 16.47 -5.81
CA ALA A 215 4.57 17.70 -6.01
C ALA A 215 4.37 18.69 -4.84
N ILE A 216 5.44 19.35 -4.40
CA ILE A 216 5.42 20.36 -3.32
C ILE A 216 5.46 21.74 -3.97
N ASN A 217 4.40 22.53 -3.86
CA ASN A 217 4.30 23.81 -4.57
C ASN A 217 3.38 24.80 -3.86
N VAL A 218 3.10 25.93 -4.52
CA VAL A 218 2.21 26.98 -3.97
C VAL A 218 0.77 26.52 -3.72
N ASP A 219 0.37 25.34 -4.24
CA ASP A 219 -0.93 24.75 -3.92
C ASP A 219 -0.95 23.96 -2.61
N ASN A 220 0.18 23.60 -2.00
CA ASN A 220 0.17 22.84 -0.75
C ASN A 220 1.19 23.32 0.29
N THR A 221 2.05 24.29 -0.03
CA THR A 221 2.93 24.92 0.97
C THR A 221 2.10 25.57 2.09
N ASP A 222 0.95 26.17 1.76
CA ASP A 222 -0.02 26.72 2.73
C ASP A 222 -0.57 25.65 3.69
N LEU A 223 -0.96 24.49 3.15
CA LEU A 223 -1.38 23.32 3.92
C LEU A 223 -0.25 22.84 4.86
N TYR A 224 0.98 22.78 4.37
CA TYR A 224 2.12 22.30 5.17
C TYR A 224 2.53 23.30 6.25
N ASP A 225 2.50 24.61 6.00
CA ASP A 225 2.77 25.63 7.02
C ASP A 225 1.64 25.73 8.06
N GLU A 226 0.39 25.44 7.67
CA GLU A 226 -0.72 25.33 8.63
C GLU A 226 -0.60 24.11 9.55
N ILE A 227 -0.11 22.96 9.06
CA ILE A 227 0.07 21.71 9.82
C ILE A 227 1.38 21.74 10.63
N PHE A 228 2.47 22.13 10.00
CA PHE A 228 3.79 22.30 10.59
C PHE A 228 4.05 23.81 10.70
N ASN A 229 3.56 24.44 11.76
CA ASN A 229 3.68 25.89 11.95
C ASN A 229 4.91 26.33 12.77
N GLY A 230 5.80 25.39 13.13
CA GLY A 230 6.96 25.60 14.00
C GLY A 230 6.63 25.89 15.48
N GLN A 231 5.35 25.99 15.84
CA GLN A 231 4.86 26.15 17.22
C GLN A 231 4.44 24.81 17.82
N ARG A 232 3.94 23.88 16.99
CA ARG A 232 3.63 22.51 17.39
C ARG A 232 4.91 21.73 17.67
N GLN A 233 5.10 21.33 18.93
CA GLN A 233 6.29 20.65 19.42
C GLN A 233 5.92 19.33 20.10
N ASN A 234 6.72 18.30 19.84
CA ASN A 234 6.71 17.04 20.57
C ASN A 234 7.12 17.26 22.05
N PRO A 235 6.84 16.30 22.97
CA PRO A 235 7.16 16.44 24.40
C PRO A 235 8.66 16.63 24.74
N ASN A 236 9.57 16.36 23.80
CA ASN A 236 11.00 16.67 23.93
C ASN A 236 11.36 18.13 23.60
N GLY A 237 10.40 18.97 23.19
CA GLY A 237 10.59 20.37 22.77
C GLY A 237 10.96 20.56 21.30
N CYS A 238 11.06 19.48 20.52
CA CYS A 238 11.37 19.54 19.09
C CYS A 238 10.10 19.72 18.25
N GLN A 239 10.20 20.45 17.13
CA GLN A 239 9.10 20.62 16.19
C GLN A 239 8.62 19.26 15.64
N ILE A 240 7.31 19.12 15.45
CA ILE A 240 6.70 17.92 14.86
C ILE A 240 7.16 17.69 13.40
N ARG A 241 7.28 16.42 13.00
CA ARG A 241 7.83 16.03 11.69
C ARG A 241 6.88 15.18 10.85
N GLY A 242 7.29 15.00 9.60
CA GLY A 242 6.63 14.19 8.60
C GLY A 242 7.57 13.93 7.43
N THR A 243 7.17 12.99 6.58
CA THR A 243 7.96 12.49 5.44
C THR A 243 7.26 12.85 4.12
N PHE A 244 7.99 13.47 3.20
CA PHE A 244 7.45 13.97 1.95
C PHE A 244 8.04 13.21 0.76
N PHE A 245 7.20 12.40 0.11
CA PHE A 245 7.52 11.71 -1.14
C PHE A 245 7.19 12.65 -2.30
N MET A 246 8.21 13.40 -2.75
CA MET A 246 8.05 14.53 -3.66
C MET A 246 8.31 14.15 -5.13
N SER A 247 7.48 14.67 -6.04
CA SER A 247 7.70 14.52 -7.49
C SER A 247 8.19 15.82 -8.13
N HIS A 248 9.03 15.73 -9.16
CA HIS A 248 9.64 16.92 -9.75
C HIS A 248 8.64 17.86 -10.45
N LYS A 249 7.74 17.31 -11.27
CA LYS A 249 6.88 18.12 -12.13
C LYS A 249 6.00 19.09 -11.32
N TYR A 250 6.11 20.38 -11.63
CA TYR A 250 5.45 21.50 -10.93
C TYR A 250 5.88 21.76 -9.47
N SER A 251 6.97 21.16 -8.98
CA SER A 251 7.48 21.45 -7.62
C SER A 251 8.23 22.78 -7.51
N ASN A 252 8.10 23.41 -6.34
CA ASN A 252 8.84 24.57 -5.87
C ASN A 252 9.99 24.12 -4.96
N TYR A 253 11.21 24.14 -5.49
CA TYR A 253 12.40 23.68 -4.78
C TYR A 253 12.80 24.59 -3.62
N ALA A 254 12.36 25.85 -3.57
CA ALA A 254 12.55 26.67 -2.37
C ALA A 254 11.63 26.25 -1.22
N SER A 255 10.40 25.79 -1.50
CA SER A 255 9.54 25.16 -0.48
C SER A 255 10.14 23.83 0.01
N VAL A 256 10.68 23.02 -0.91
CA VAL A 256 11.34 21.74 -0.59
C VAL A 256 12.56 21.96 0.30
N GLN A 257 13.39 22.96 -0.04
CA GLN A 257 14.54 23.39 0.75
C GLN A 257 14.13 23.82 2.16
N ASP A 258 13.05 24.61 2.31
CA ASP A 258 12.62 25.04 3.63
C ASP A 258 12.08 23.88 4.49
N LEU A 259 11.33 22.96 3.89
CA LEU A 259 10.85 21.75 4.57
C LEU A 259 12.02 20.88 5.08
N HIS A 260 13.02 20.61 4.23
CA HIS A 260 14.22 19.88 4.64
C HIS A 260 15.04 20.60 5.70
N ARG A 261 15.23 21.93 5.54
CA ARG A 261 15.89 22.80 6.52
C ARG A 261 15.24 22.68 7.89
N ARG A 262 13.91 22.61 7.93
CA ARG A 262 13.09 22.47 9.16
C ARG A 262 13.04 21.05 9.74
N GLY A 263 13.75 20.10 9.14
CA GLY A 263 13.88 18.74 9.65
C GLY A 263 12.80 17.75 9.18
N HIS A 264 12.01 18.10 8.16
CA HIS A 264 11.16 17.13 7.48
C HIS A 264 11.99 16.21 6.58
N GLU A 265 11.61 14.94 6.50
CA GLU A 265 12.26 13.96 5.63
C GLU A 265 11.78 14.15 4.18
N ILE A 266 12.72 14.22 3.22
CA ILE A 266 12.42 14.34 1.78
C ILE A 266 12.85 13.05 1.08
N ALA A 267 11.92 12.44 0.37
CA ALA A 267 12.10 11.21 -0.39
C ALA A 267 11.58 11.38 -1.83
N MET A 268 12.03 10.54 -2.76
CA MET A 268 11.69 10.65 -4.17
C MET A 268 10.37 9.96 -4.53
N PHE A 269 9.53 10.64 -5.32
CA PHE A 269 8.28 10.13 -5.89
C PHE A 269 8.27 10.26 -7.42
N SER A 270 9.40 9.91 -8.03
CA SER A 270 9.76 10.08 -9.45
C SER A 270 9.86 11.51 -9.99
N LEU A 271 10.43 11.63 -11.17
CA LEU A 271 10.58 12.88 -11.90
C LEU A 271 9.28 13.22 -12.64
N THR A 272 8.77 12.30 -13.47
CA THR A 272 7.68 12.59 -14.41
C THR A 272 6.29 12.35 -13.85
N HIS A 273 6.15 11.40 -12.91
CA HIS A 273 4.87 10.84 -12.49
C HIS A 273 3.96 10.45 -13.68
N LYS A 274 4.52 9.81 -14.73
CA LYS A 274 3.78 9.23 -15.86
C LYS A 274 2.54 8.44 -15.41
N ASP A 275 1.39 8.81 -15.98
CA ASP A 275 0.09 8.24 -15.63
C ASP A 275 -0.10 6.75 -16.02
N GLU A 276 0.73 6.21 -16.90
CA GLU A 276 0.63 4.81 -17.34
C GLU A 276 1.24 3.86 -16.29
N PRO A 277 0.46 3.02 -15.59
CA PRO A 277 1.01 2.18 -14.51
C PRO A 277 1.95 1.07 -15.02
N LYS A 278 1.82 0.71 -16.30
CA LYS A 278 2.72 -0.24 -16.98
C LYS A 278 4.11 0.31 -17.22
N TYR A 279 4.28 1.63 -17.33
CA TYR A 279 5.59 2.25 -17.48
C TYR A 279 6.50 1.87 -16.31
N TRP A 280 6.00 2.06 -15.09
CA TRP A 280 6.69 1.69 -13.85
C TRP A 280 6.93 0.18 -13.75
N THR A 281 5.91 -0.64 -14.00
CA THR A 281 6.01 -2.11 -13.85
C THR A 281 6.91 -2.76 -14.90
N GLY A 282 7.03 -2.16 -16.09
CA GLY A 282 7.86 -2.65 -17.19
C GLY A 282 9.18 -1.88 -17.40
N GLY A 283 9.50 -0.92 -16.54
CA GLY A 283 10.62 0.01 -16.71
C GLY A 283 11.97 -0.68 -16.92
N SER A 284 12.84 -0.05 -17.71
CA SER A 284 14.26 -0.42 -17.76
C SER A 284 15.02 0.10 -16.54
N TYR A 285 16.25 -0.38 -16.31
CA TYR A 285 17.14 0.20 -15.30
C TYR A 285 17.33 1.70 -15.55
N ASP A 286 17.55 2.09 -16.82
CA ASP A 286 17.73 3.49 -17.23
C ASP A 286 16.47 4.35 -17.01
N ASP A 287 15.26 3.79 -17.18
CA ASP A 287 14.01 4.47 -16.83
C ASP A 287 13.97 4.80 -15.33
N TRP A 288 14.24 3.81 -14.48
CA TRP A 288 14.28 4.00 -13.02
C TRP A 288 15.39 4.99 -12.62
N LEU A 289 16.54 4.95 -13.29
CA LEU A 289 17.68 5.82 -13.03
C LEU A 289 17.33 7.27 -13.31
N ALA A 290 16.75 7.55 -14.48
CA ALA A 290 16.33 8.88 -14.85
C ALA A 290 15.18 9.40 -13.97
N GLU A 291 14.22 8.54 -13.60
CA GLU A 291 13.06 8.93 -12.81
C GLU A 291 13.39 9.19 -11.33
N MET A 292 14.22 8.36 -10.70
CA MET A 292 14.50 8.46 -9.25
C MET A 292 15.83 9.15 -8.95
N ALA A 293 16.94 8.68 -9.51
CA ALA A 293 18.25 9.28 -9.24
C ALA A 293 18.44 10.61 -9.98
N GLY A 294 17.94 10.73 -11.22
CA GLY A 294 17.81 12.00 -11.92
C GLY A 294 16.88 12.97 -11.17
N GLY A 295 15.78 12.45 -10.60
CA GLY A 295 14.91 13.20 -9.70
C GLY A 295 15.63 13.71 -8.44
N ARG A 296 16.43 12.86 -7.78
CA ARG A 296 17.24 13.24 -6.61
C ARG A 296 18.26 14.32 -6.97
N LEU A 297 18.98 14.17 -8.08
CA LEU A 297 19.95 15.17 -8.56
C LEU A 297 19.30 16.54 -8.78
N ILE A 298 18.07 16.58 -9.32
CA ILE A 298 17.28 17.81 -9.44
C ILE A 298 16.99 18.39 -8.04
N VAL A 299 16.57 17.58 -7.05
CA VAL A 299 16.32 18.07 -5.68
C VAL A 299 17.60 18.58 -5.03
N GLU A 300 18.68 17.81 -5.02
CA GLU A 300 19.98 18.21 -4.45
C GLU A 300 20.46 19.54 -5.05
N ARG A 301 20.39 19.69 -6.39
CA ARG A 301 20.83 20.89 -7.09
C ARG A 301 19.92 22.10 -6.87
N PHE A 302 18.60 21.96 -7.00
CA PHE A 302 17.68 23.11 -6.98
C PHE A 302 17.09 23.44 -5.60
N ALA A 303 17.11 22.50 -4.66
CA ALA A 303 16.86 22.77 -3.24
C ALA A 303 18.17 22.97 -2.44
N ASN A 304 19.35 22.80 -3.05
CA ASN A 304 20.67 22.94 -2.41
C ASN A 304 20.77 22.06 -1.14
N ILE A 305 20.43 20.79 -1.29
CA ILE A 305 20.51 19.76 -0.25
C ILE A 305 21.77 18.93 -0.52
N THR A 306 22.71 18.93 0.42
CA THR A 306 24.06 18.36 0.25
C THR A 306 24.49 17.41 1.38
N ASP A 307 23.60 17.16 2.34
CA ASP A 307 23.83 16.24 3.47
C ASP A 307 23.59 14.76 3.10
N GLY A 308 23.26 14.47 1.83
CA GLY A 308 22.99 13.12 1.34
C GLY A 308 21.70 12.50 1.90
N SER A 309 20.81 13.29 2.52
CA SER A 309 19.65 12.76 3.25
C SER A 309 18.48 12.31 2.36
N ILE A 310 18.58 12.41 1.03
CA ILE A 310 17.50 12.03 0.10
C ILE A 310 17.67 10.56 -0.27
N ILE A 311 17.30 9.71 0.69
CA ILE A 311 17.60 8.28 0.69
C ILE A 311 16.39 7.38 0.50
N GLY A 312 15.17 7.94 0.51
CA GLY A 312 13.93 7.19 0.33
C GLY A 312 13.38 7.25 -1.10
N VAL A 313 12.73 6.18 -1.53
CA VAL A 313 11.95 6.12 -2.78
C VAL A 313 10.53 5.65 -2.52
N ARG A 314 9.57 6.21 -3.27
CA ARG A 314 8.23 5.66 -3.44
C ARG A 314 7.85 5.75 -4.92
N ALA A 315 7.34 4.67 -5.49
CA ALA A 315 6.96 4.62 -6.88
C ALA A 315 5.58 5.24 -7.11
N PRO A 316 5.37 6.00 -8.20
CA PRO A 316 4.06 6.49 -8.59
C PRO A 316 3.02 5.37 -8.70
N TYR A 317 1.79 5.68 -8.29
CA TYR A 317 0.70 4.70 -8.15
C TYR A 317 1.04 3.50 -7.28
N LEU A 318 2.13 3.54 -6.49
CA LEU A 318 2.64 2.44 -5.68
C LEU A 318 3.15 1.25 -6.52
N ARG A 319 3.64 1.52 -7.74
CA ARG A 319 4.03 0.52 -8.77
C ARG A 319 5.49 0.08 -8.73
N VAL A 320 5.72 -1.14 -8.26
CA VAL A 320 7.04 -1.78 -8.28
C VAL A 320 7.53 -2.08 -9.71
N GLY A 321 8.81 -1.85 -9.97
CA GLY A 321 9.49 -2.13 -11.25
C GLY A 321 10.26 -3.46 -11.32
N GLY A 322 10.02 -4.37 -10.37
CA GLY A 322 10.82 -5.60 -10.23
C GLY A 322 12.28 -5.29 -9.88
N ASN A 323 13.19 -6.20 -10.21
CA ASN A 323 14.60 -6.08 -9.78
C ASN A 323 15.26 -4.77 -10.23
N LYS A 324 15.01 -4.33 -11.46
CA LYS A 324 15.58 -3.10 -12.05
C LYS A 324 15.32 -1.84 -11.24
N GLN A 325 14.20 -1.77 -10.52
CA GLN A 325 13.93 -0.66 -9.60
C GLN A 325 15.00 -0.60 -8.52
N PHE A 326 15.21 -1.68 -7.79
CA PHE A 326 16.09 -1.63 -6.62
C PHE A 326 17.57 -1.87 -6.96
N GLU A 327 17.88 -2.53 -8.10
CA GLU A 327 19.22 -2.51 -8.72
C GLU A 327 19.68 -1.06 -8.93
N MET A 328 18.81 -0.23 -9.55
CA MET A 328 19.06 1.19 -9.71
C MET A 328 19.14 1.91 -8.38
N MET A 329 18.19 1.66 -7.46
CA MET A 329 18.20 2.35 -6.17
C MET A 329 19.53 2.10 -5.41
N ALA A 330 20.14 0.92 -5.59
CA ALA A 330 21.36 0.49 -4.93
C ALA A 330 22.64 1.09 -5.50
N ASP A 331 22.82 0.98 -6.83
CA ASP A 331 23.92 1.63 -7.55
C ASP A 331 23.92 3.15 -7.32
N GLN A 332 22.76 3.69 -6.89
CA GLN A 332 22.53 5.08 -6.55
C GLN A 332 22.44 5.34 -5.03
N TYR A 333 22.73 4.39 -4.14
CA TYR A 333 22.77 4.57 -2.68
C TYR A 333 21.48 5.12 -2.05
N PHE A 334 20.31 4.79 -2.60
CA PHE A 334 19.06 4.90 -1.84
C PHE A 334 19.04 3.81 -0.76
N VAL A 335 18.44 4.13 0.38
CA VAL A 335 18.52 3.34 1.62
C VAL A 335 17.21 2.64 1.93
N TYR A 336 16.08 3.13 1.40
CA TYR A 336 14.79 2.47 1.58
C TYR A 336 13.81 2.64 0.42
N ASP A 337 12.95 1.64 0.26
CA ASP A 337 11.74 1.71 -0.55
C ASP A 337 10.49 1.91 0.33
N ALA A 338 9.48 2.56 -0.23
CA ALA A 338 8.15 2.72 0.35
C ALA A 338 7.08 2.64 -0.74
N SER A 339 7.41 1.96 -1.85
CA SER A 339 6.67 1.99 -3.10
C SER A 339 5.53 1.02 -3.13
N ILE A 340 5.72 -0.17 -2.59
CA ILE A 340 4.74 -1.24 -2.73
C ILE A 340 3.61 -0.98 -1.76
N THR A 341 2.37 -1.17 -2.19
CA THR A 341 1.30 -1.52 -1.26
C THR A 341 0.41 -2.53 -1.94
N ALA A 342 -0.28 -3.31 -1.12
CA ALA A 342 -1.22 -4.30 -1.60
C ALA A 342 -2.67 -3.81 -1.33
N PRO A 343 -3.23 -2.92 -2.16
CA PRO A 343 -4.62 -2.50 -2.03
C PRO A 343 -5.56 -3.66 -2.40
N LEU A 344 -6.64 -3.85 -1.63
CA LEU A 344 -7.85 -4.56 -2.07
C LEU A 344 -8.64 -3.77 -3.16
N GLY A 345 -7.96 -2.86 -3.86
CA GLY A 345 -8.52 -1.94 -4.84
C GLY A 345 -8.36 -2.43 -6.28
N ARG A 346 -8.94 -1.67 -7.21
CA ARG A 346 -9.16 -2.05 -8.63
C ARG A 346 -7.94 -2.43 -9.46
N VAL A 347 -6.72 -2.29 -8.96
CA VAL A 347 -5.55 -2.92 -9.55
C VAL A 347 -4.62 -3.36 -8.41
N PRO A 348 -4.52 -4.66 -8.10
CA PRO A 348 -3.57 -5.12 -7.10
C PRO A 348 -2.16 -4.77 -7.57
N ILE A 349 -1.35 -4.32 -6.62
CA ILE A 349 0.08 -4.14 -6.82
C ILE A 349 0.77 -5.14 -5.91
N ARG A 350 1.87 -5.67 -6.43
CA ARG A 350 2.45 -6.88 -5.91
C ARG A 350 3.85 -6.62 -5.40
N VAL A 351 4.10 -7.05 -4.17
CA VAL A 351 5.44 -7.27 -3.65
C VAL A 351 6.11 -8.31 -4.55
N GLY A 352 7.41 -8.16 -4.81
CA GLY A 352 8.14 -8.99 -5.77
C GLY A 352 8.57 -10.36 -5.24
N GLY A 353 8.11 -10.77 -4.06
CA GLY A 353 8.55 -12.01 -3.40
C GLY A 353 10.04 -11.99 -3.06
N ASN A 354 10.64 -13.18 -2.90
CA ASN A 354 12.04 -13.33 -2.49
C ASN A 354 13.02 -12.55 -3.35
N LYS A 355 12.88 -12.59 -4.68
CA LYS A 355 13.78 -11.90 -5.63
C LYS A 355 13.94 -10.41 -5.35
N GLN A 356 12.87 -9.76 -4.88
CA GLN A 356 12.93 -8.35 -4.51
C GLN A 356 13.83 -8.15 -3.29
N PHE A 357 13.59 -8.90 -2.21
CA PHE A 357 14.31 -8.72 -0.95
C PHE A 357 15.70 -9.35 -0.94
N GLU A 358 15.94 -10.36 -1.78
CA GLU A 358 17.27 -10.90 -2.08
C GLU A 358 18.12 -9.82 -2.72
N MET A 359 17.62 -9.22 -3.79
CA MET A 359 18.33 -8.14 -4.45
C MET A 359 18.43 -6.91 -3.54
N MET A 360 17.37 -6.48 -2.83
CA MET A 360 17.50 -5.40 -1.83
C MET A 360 18.54 -5.70 -0.72
N ALA A 361 18.76 -6.97 -0.38
CA ALA A 361 19.77 -7.36 0.59
C ALA A 361 21.19 -7.28 0.01
N ASP A 362 21.40 -7.85 -1.18
CA ASP A 362 22.67 -7.77 -1.93
C ASP A 362 23.10 -6.31 -2.19
N GLN A 363 22.10 -5.43 -2.22
CA GLN A 363 22.19 -4.01 -2.50
C GLN A 363 22.20 -3.10 -1.26
N TYR A 364 22.23 -3.67 -0.05
CA TYR A 364 22.37 -2.94 1.22
C TYR A 364 21.24 -1.94 1.56
N PHE A 365 19.99 -2.22 1.17
CA PHE A 365 18.85 -1.46 1.68
C PHE A 365 18.67 -1.69 3.19
N VAL A 366 18.46 -0.60 3.93
CA VAL A 366 18.23 -0.67 5.38
C VAL A 366 16.79 -1.05 5.67
N TYR A 367 15.82 -0.48 4.95
CA TYR A 367 14.42 -0.81 5.14
C TYR A 367 13.56 -0.81 3.86
N ASP A 368 12.42 -1.48 3.95
CA ASP A 368 11.27 -1.38 3.05
C ASP A 368 10.07 -0.89 3.88
N ALA A 369 9.06 -0.31 3.23
CA ALA A 369 7.90 0.29 3.91
C ALA A 369 6.64 0.07 3.09
N SER A 370 6.34 -1.21 2.84
CA SER A 370 5.60 -1.62 1.65
C SER A 370 4.70 -2.84 1.83
N ILE A 371 5.02 -3.66 2.83
CA ILE A 371 4.19 -4.81 3.21
C ILE A 371 3.03 -4.29 4.05
N THR A 372 1.81 -4.62 3.65
CA THR A 372 0.61 -4.24 4.40
C THR A 372 0.22 -5.33 5.39
N ALA A 373 0.09 -4.96 6.67
CA ALA A 373 -0.49 -5.84 7.67
C ALA A 373 -2.03 -5.83 7.55
N PRO A 374 -2.69 -6.99 7.54
CA PRO A 374 -4.16 -7.05 7.54
C PRO A 374 -4.72 -6.42 8.82
N LEU A 375 -5.92 -5.84 8.74
CA LEU A 375 -6.57 -5.21 9.88
C LEU A 375 -6.69 -6.16 11.09
N GLY A 376 -5.88 -5.91 12.11
CA GLY A 376 -5.86 -6.62 13.39
C GLY A 376 -6.34 -5.75 14.56
N ARG A 377 -6.77 -6.39 15.67
CA ARG A 377 -7.13 -5.67 16.91
C ARG A 377 -5.91 -4.99 17.54
N VAL A 378 -4.77 -5.67 17.52
CA VAL A 378 -3.47 -5.15 17.96
C VAL A 378 -2.67 -4.90 16.68
N PRO A 379 -2.17 -3.67 16.42
CA PRO A 379 -1.35 -3.39 15.25
C PRO A 379 0.05 -4.01 15.38
N ILE A 380 0.73 -4.16 14.26
CA ILE A 380 2.04 -4.82 14.16
C ILE A 380 3.14 -3.76 14.22
N TRP A 381 4.17 -4.01 15.02
CA TRP A 381 5.41 -3.23 15.03
C TRP A 381 6.24 -3.53 13.78
N PRO A 382 7.04 -2.57 13.25
CA PRO A 382 8.05 -2.88 12.25
C PRO A 382 8.93 -4.07 12.68
N TYR A 383 9.46 -4.83 11.74
CA TYR A 383 10.20 -6.06 12.01
C TYR A 383 11.25 -6.31 10.93
N THR A 384 12.28 -7.11 11.21
CA THR A 384 13.29 -7.49 10.22
C THR A 384 12.95 -8.81 9.55
N LEU A 385 13.22 -8.92 8.25
CA LEU A 385 12.93 -10.08 7.42
C LEU A 385 13.95 -11.24 7.53
N TYR A 386 14.86 -11.22 8.50
CA TYR A 386 15.71 -12.37 8.84
C TYR A 386 14.87 -13.61 9.19
N PHE A 387 13.71 -13.39 9.78
CA PHE A 387 12.74 -14.42 10.16
C PHE A 387 11.45 -14.22 9.38
N ARG A 388 10.62 -15.28 9.36
CA ARG A 388 9.32 -15.26 8.71
C ARG A 388 8.45 -14.10 9.21
N MET A 389 7.75 -13.45 8.28
CA MET A 389 6.82 -12.37 8.58
C MET A 389 5.80 -12.78 9.66
N PRO A 390 5.48 -11.89 10.62
CA PRO A 390 4.53 -12.19 11.70
C PRO A 390 3.05 -12.23 11.28
N HIS A 391 2.73 -11.95 10.01
CA HIS A 391 1.35 -11.89 9.53
C HIS A 391 1.19 -12.47 8.12
N LYS A 392 -0.07 -12.73 7.76
CA LYS A 392 -0.43 -13.18 6.41
C LYS A 392 -0.16 -12.08 5.39
N CYS A 393 0.32 -12.48 4.22
CA CYS A 393 0.47 -11.61 3.07
C CYS A 393 -0.91 -11.14 2.57
N ASN A 394 -1.25 -9.86 2.78
CA ASN A 394 -2.54 -9.30 2.38
C ASN A 394 -2.47 -8.64 0.98
N GLY A 395 -3.59 -8.56 0.26
CA GLY A 395 -3.79 -7.83 -1.01
C GLY A 395 -2.91 -8.20 -2.24
N ASN A 396 -1.91 -9.06 -2.06
CA ASN A 396 -0.75 -9.20 -2.96
C ASN A 396 -0.79 -10.48 -3.84
N ALA A 397 -1.94 -11.13 -3.97
CA ALA A 397 -2.02 -12.50 -4.53
C ALA A 397 -1.01 -13.49 -3.89
N GLN A 398 -0.68 -13.28 -2.60
CA GLN A 398 0.26 -14.06 -1.77
C GLN A 398 1.77 -13.96 -2.11
N ASN A 399 2.21 -13.03 -2.97
CA ASN A 399 3.62 -12.91 -3.39
C ASN A 399 4.52 -12.09 -2.43
N CYS A 400 4.47 -12.35 -1.13
CA CYS A 400 5.37 -11.71 -0.15
C CYS A 400 6.69 -12.52 -0.02
N PRO A 401 7.78 -11.96 0.55
CA PRO A 401 8.98 -12.74 0.83
C PRO A 401 8.65 -13.93 1.75
N SER A 402 9.12 -15.11 1.36
CA SER A 402 9.11 -16.33 2.15
C SER A 402 10.46 -16.59 2.82
N ARG A 403 11.57 -16.12 2.24
CA ARG A 403 12.96 -16.36 2.68
C ARG A 403 13.49 -15.30 3.63
N SER A 404 14.67 -15.56 4.19
CA SER A 404 15.38 -14.67 5.12
C SER A 404 16.12 -13.56 4.40
N HIS A 405 15.89 -12.30 4.78
CA HIS A 405 16.51 -11.13 4.18
C HIS A 405 16.92 -10.08 5.26
N PRO A 406 18.15 -9.53 5.24
CA PRO A 406 18.67 -8.54 6.21
C PRO A 406 18.08 -7.12 6.03
N ILE A 407 16.75 -7.00 5.99
CA ILE A 407 16.03 -5.74 5.72
C ILE A 407 14.98 -5.51 6.81
N TRP A 408 14.83 -4.28 7.27
CA TRP A 408 13.71 -3.85 8.12
C TRP A 408 12.44 -3.59 7.30
N GLU A 409 11.28 -3.98 7.79
CA GLU A 409 9.98 -3.67 7.20
C GLU A 409 9.22 -2.68 8.10
N MET A 410 9.08 -1.44 7.63
CA MET A 410 8.21 -0.39 8.16
C MET A 410 6.74 -0.65 7.77
N VAL A 411 6.22 -1.77 8.29
CA VAL A 411 4.91 -2.35 7.95
C VAL A 411 3.76 -1.34 7.97
N MET A 412 3.00 -1.30 6.88
CA MET A 412 1.83 -0.45 6.74
C MET A 412 0.59 -1.13 7.34
N ASN A 413 0.28 -0.80 8.59
CA ASN A 413 -0.92 -1.27 9.27
C ASN A 413 -2.20 -0.72 8.61
N GLU A 414 -3.15 -1.60 8.25
CA GLU A 414 -4.46 -1.16 7.79
C GLU A 414 -5.23 -0.34 8.85
N LEU A 415 -5.73 0.81 8.44
CA LEU A 415 -6.65 1.63 9.22
C LEU A 415 -8.06 1.01 9.20
N ASP A 416 -8.65 0.92 10.39
CA ASP A 416 -10.06 0.55 10.56
C ASP A 416 -10.94 1.73 10.17
N ARG A 417 -11.76 1.54 9.14
CA ARG A 417 -12.63 2.57 8.55
C ARG A 417 -14.10 2.40 8.91
N ARG A 418 -14.44 1.52 9.86
CA ARG A 418 -15.83 1.35 10.33
C ARG A 418 -16.31 2.61 11.04
N ASP A 419 -17.52 3.06 10.69
CA ASP A 419 -18.16 4.23 11.32
C ASP A 419 -18.61 3.93 12.76
N ASP A 420 -19.03 2.68 13.01
CA ASP A 420 -19.24 2.10 14.34
C ASP A 420 -18.37 0.84 14.49
N PRO A 421 -17.24 0.90 15.22
CA PRO A 421 -16.36 -0.24 15.44
C PRO A 421 -16.89 -1.25 16.47
N THR A 422 -18.02 -0.96 17.13
CA THR A 422 -18.69 -1.88 18.07
C THR A 422 -19.67 -2.81 17.35
N PHE A 423 -20.09 -2.45 16.13
CA PHE A 423 -20.86 -3.31 15.25
C PHE A 423 -19.94 -4.26 14.46
N ASP A 424 -20.30 -5.54 14.41
CA ASP A 424 -19.50 -6.61 13.78
C ASP A 424 -19.69 -6.64 12.25
N GLU A 425 -19.39 -5.52 11.59
CA GLU A 425 -19.33 -5.44 10.13
C GLU A 425 -17.92 -5.80 9.64
N SER A 426 -17.83 -6.83 8.79
CA SER A 426 -16.57 -7.22 8.13
C SER A 426 -16.25 -6.27 6.96
N LEU A 427 -15.70 -5.10 7.28
CA LEU A 427 -15.13 -4.18 6.30
C LEU A 427 -13.60 -4.34 6.22
N PRO A 428 -13.00 -4.46 5.01
CA PRO A 428 -11.55 -4.38 4.86
C PRO A 428 -11.05 -2.97 5.21
N GLY A 429 -9.85 -2.86 5.75
CA GLY A 429 -9.24 -1.59 6.12
C GLY A 429 -8.73 -0.77 4.92
N CYS A 430 -7.93 0.26 5.22
CA CYS A 430 -7.27 1.11 4.23
C CYS A 430 -5.85 1.49 4.70
N HIS A 431 -4.86 1.43 3.80
CA HIS A 431 -3.45 1.74 4.08
C HIS A 431 -3.09 3.20 3.75
N MET A 432 -3.69 3.76 2.69
CA MET A 432 -3.70 5.21 2.43
C MET A 432 -5.00 5.81 2.97
N VAL A 433 -4.92 6.96 3.64
CA VAL A 433 -6.09 7.61 4.24
C VAL A 433 -7.10 8.05 3.17
N ASP A 434 -6.62 8.51 2.02
CA ASP A 434 -7.45 8.85 0.87
C ASP A 434 -8.09 7.64 0.16
N SER A 435 -7.64 6.41 0.44
CA SER A 435 -8.29 5.18 -0.05
C SER A 435 -9.48 4.72 0.79
N CYS A 436 -9.70 5.32 1.97
CA CYS A 436 -10.81 5.01 2.88
C CYS A 436 -12.15 5.56 2.33
N SER A 437 -12.66 4.96 1.25
CA SER A 437 -13.71 5.51 0.37
C SER A 437 -15.07 5.83 1.02
N ASN A 438 -15.38 5.29 2.20
CA ASN A 438 -16.59 5.60 2.96
C ASN A 438 -16.49 6.89 3.79
N ILE A 439 -15.29 7.46 3.96
CA ILE A 439 -15.05 8.69 4.72
C ILE A 439 -15.33 9.89 3.80
N GLN A 440 -16.46 10.56 4.03
CA GLN A 440 -16.99 11.63 3.18
C GLN A 440 -17.10 12.99 3.90
N THR A 441 -17.27 13.00 5.23
CA THR A 441 -17.44 14.22 6.06
C THR A 441 -16.29 14.41 7.07
N GLY A 442 -16.10 15.65 7.54
CA GLY A 442 -15.15 15.96 8.61
C GLY A 442 -15.34 15.09 9.86
N ASP A 443 -16.59 14.90 10.33
CA ASP A 443 -16.88 14.10 11.52
C ASP A 443 -16.49 12.62 11.37
N GLN A 444 -16.69 12.02 10.18
CA GLN A 444 -16.24 10.65 9.89
C GLN A 444 -14.71 10.58 9.92
N PHE A 445 -14.04 11.57 9.34
CA PHE A 445 -12.57 11.63 9.35
C PHE A 445 -12.01 11.86 10.77
N ALA A 446 -12.66 12.70 11.57
CA ALA A 446 -12.34 12.90 12.98
C ALA A 446 -12.43 11.58 13.76
N ARG A 447 -13.53 10.84 13.61
CA ARG A 447 -13.69 9.50 14.23
C ARG A 447 -12.64 8.51 13.74
N LEU A 448 -12.33 8.49 12.44
CA LEU A 448 -11.27 7.65 11.87
C LEU A 448 -9.95 7.89 12.61
N LEU A 449 -9.49 9.14 12.72
CA LEU A 449 -8.23 9.49 13.38
C LEU A 449 -8.21 9.02 14.85
N ARG A 450 -9.23 9.37 15.65
CA ARG A 450 -9.26 9.04 17.09
C ARG A 450 -9.43 7.54 17.34
N HIS A 451 -10.23 6.83 16.53
CA HIS A 451 -10.39 5.37 16.63
C HIS A 451 -9.09 4.63 16.34
N ASN A 452 -8.42 4.99 15.24
CA ASN A 452 -7.16 4.38 14.86
C ASN A 452 -6.04 4.72 15.86
N PHE A 453 -5.97 5.97 16.35
CA PHE A 453 -5.08 6.34 17.45
C PHE A 453 -5.33 5.48 18.69
N ASN A 454 -6.58 5.39 19.16
CA ASN A 454 -6.89 4.62 20.37
C ASN A 454 -6.58 3.12 20.19
N ARG A 455 -6.75 2.53 19.00
CA ARG A 455 -6.36 1.14 18.74
C ARG A 455 -4.86 0.92 18.97
N HIS A 456 -4.01 1.83 18.50
CA HIS A 456 -2.56 1.74 18.71
C HIS A 456 -2.20 2.06 20.17
N PHE A 457 -2.67 3.21 20.68
CA PHE A 457 -2.31 3.77 21.98
C PHE A 457 -2.71 2.90 23.18
N SER A 458 -3.86 2.22 23.10
CA SER A 458 -4.41 1.39 24.18
C SER A 458 -3.98 -0.07 24.14
N THR A 459 -3.21 -0.49 23.11
CA THR A 459 -2.72 -1.86 22.97
C THR A 459 -1.21 -1.94 23.18
N ASN A 460 -0.41 -1.95 22.10
CA ASN A 460 1.04 -2.13 22.13
C ASN A 460 1.82 -0.88 21.68
N ARG A 461 1.15 0.24 21.42
CA ARG A 461 1.73 1.52 20.94
C ARG A 461 2.55 1.41 19.66
N ALA A 462 2.27 0.42 18.81
CA ALA A 462 2.87 0.32 17.48
C ALA A 462 2.70 1.65 16.69
N PRO A 463 3.67 2.05 15.85
CA PRO A 463 3.61 3.30 15.10
C PRO A 463 2.32 3.46 14.31
N LEU A 464 1.67 4.62 14.41
CA LEU A 464 0.47 4.96 13.64
C LEU A 464 0.88 5.68 12.34
N GLY A 465 0.76 4.98 11.21
CA GLY A 465 0.95 5.57 9.88
C GLY A 465 -0.26 6.35 9.39
N LEU A 466 -0.08 7.62 9.06
CA LEU A 466 -1.09 8.49 8.44
C LEU A 466 -0.58 8.99 7.09
N HIS A 467 -0.92 8.25 6.04
CA HIS A 467 -0.41 8.45 4.68
C HIS A 467 -1.44 9.15 3.79
N PHE A 468 -1.06 10.28 3.18
CA PHE A 468 -1.96 11.15 2.42
C PHE A 468 -1.40 11.54 1.05
N HIS A 469 -2.28 11.71 0.07
CA HIS A 469 -2.03 12.62 -1.06
C HIS A 469 -2.37 14.06 -0.65
N ALA A 470 -1.43 14.99 -0.83
CA ALA A 470 -1.61 16.39 -0.40
C ALA A 470 -2.78 17.10 -1.11
N SER A 471 -3.02 16.77 -2.38
CA SER A 471 -4.14 17.26 -3.17
C SER A 471 -5.51 16.87 -2.60
N TRP A 472 -5.62 15.65 -2.05
CA TRP A 472 -6.84 15.17 -1.40
C TRP A 472 -7.15 16.00 -0.15
N LEU A 473 -6.18 16.16 0.74
CA LEU A 473 -6.35 16.91 2.00
C LEU A 473 -6.63 18.40 1.72
N LYS A 474 -5.93 19.03 0.76
CA LYS A 474 -6.19 20.43 0.36
C LYS A 474 -7.61 20.62 -0.16
N SER A 475 -8.14 19.65 -0.92
CA SER A 475 -9.49 19.72 -1.50
C SER A 475 -10.62 19.62 -0.45
N LYS A 476 -10.31 19.22 0.78
CA LYS A 476 -11.26 18.95 1.87
C LYS A 476 -10.93 19.82 3.10
N LYS A 477 -11.40 21.08 3.11
CA LYS A 477 -11.16 22.03 4.21
C LYS A 477 -11.50 21.46 5.60
N GLU A 478 -12.66 20.81 5.73
CA GLU A 478 -13.08 20.13 6.96
C GLU A 478 -12.06 19.08 7.43
N PHE A 479 -11.45 18.33 6.50
CA PHE A 479 -10.53 17.25 6.84
C PHE A 479 -9.18 17.84 7.29
N LYS A 480 -8.72 18.93 6.65
CA LYS A 480 -7.56 19.70 7.13
C LYS A 480 -7.78 20.19 8.57
N GLU A 481 -8.94 20.79 8.84
CA GLU A 481 -9.27 21.31 10.17
C GLU A 481 -9.34 20.19 11.22
N GLU A 482 -9.91 19.03 10.89
CA GLU A 482 -9.94 17.87 11.80
C GLU A 482 -8.58 17.20 12.00
N LEU A 483 -7.69 17.19 10.99
CA LEU A 483 -6.31 16.73 11.18
C LEU A 483 -5.55 17.68 12.12
N ILE A 484 -5.69 19.00 11.94
CA ILE A 484 -5.02 19.98 12.81
C ILE A 484 -5.51 19.85 14.26
N LYS A 485 -6.82 19.76 14.48
CA LYS A 485 -7.40 19.50 15.81
C LYS A 485 -6.89 18.20 16.42
N PHE A 486 -6.78 17.13 15.63
CA PHE A 486 -6.24 15.86 16.09
C PHE A 486 -4.76 16.00 16.51
N ILE A 487 -3.93 16.67 15.71
CA ILE A 487 -2.53 16.90 16.07
C ILE A 487 -2.43 17.69 17.37
N GLU A 488 -3.20 18.75 17.54
CA GLU A 488 -3.21 19.57 18.76
C GLU A 488 -3.67 18.77 19.99
N GLU A 489 -4.76 18.00 19.88
CA GLU A 489 -5.25 17.07 20.90
C GLU A 489 -4.21 16.01 21.30
N MET A 490 -3.38 15.56 20.34
CA MET A 490 -2.32 14.59 20.60
C MET A 490 -1.08 15.23 21.23
N LEU A 491 -0.78 16.51 20.93
CA LEU A 491 0.36 17.24 21.51
C LEU A 491 0.12 17.73 22.94
N ASP A 492 -1.14 17.80 23.39
CA ASP A 492 -1.47 17.95 24.81
C ASP A 492 -1.04 16.73 25.66
N ARG A 493 -0.64 15.61 25.03
CA ARG A 493 -0.12 14.42 25.70
C ARG A 493 1.41 14.41 25.73
N ASN A 494 1.97 14.07 26.88
CA ASN A 494 3.42 13.93 27.06
C ASN A 494 4.00 12.59 26.54
N ASP A 495 3.16 11.69 26.02
CA ASP A 495 3.54 10.35 25.57
C ASP A 495 3.27 10.06 24.08
N VAL A 496 2.97 11.10 23.29
CA VAL A 496 2.77 11.02 21.83
C VAL A 496 3.83 11.83 21.09
N TYR A 497 4.38 11.28 20.00
CA TYR A 497 5.45 11.90 19.22
C TYR A 497 5.19 11.79 17.71
N PHE A 498 5.19 12.92 17.01
CA PHE A 498 5.13 13.01 15.55
C PHE A 498 6.54 13.00 14.96
N VAL A 499 6.89 11.92 14.27
CA VAL A 499 8.25 11.59 13.84
C VAL A 499 8.31 11.20 12.36
N THR A 500 9.51 11.20 11.77
CA THR A 500 9.75 10.68 10.41
C THR A 500 9.79 9.14 10.40
N MET A 501 9.80 8.53 9.21
CA MET A 501 9.87 7.06 9.11
C MET A 501 11.24 6.54 9.59
N LEU A 502 12.32 7.21 9.19
CA LEU A 502 13.67 6.92 9.69
C LEU A 502 13.77 7.02 11.22
N GLN A 503 13.09 8.00 11.85
CA GLN A 503 13.12 8.19 13.30
C GLN A 503 12.43 7.06 14.08
N VAL A 504 11.48 6.34 13.48
CA VAL A 504 10.90 5.13 14.06
C VAL A 504 11.95 4.01 14.09
N ILE A 505 12.64 3.77 12.96
CA ILE A 505 13.72 2.76 12.89
C ILE A 505 14.84 3.08 13.89
N GLN A 506 15.27 4.34 13.99
CA GLN A 506 16.27 4.77 14.96
C GLN A 506 15.84 4.47 16.41
N TRP A 507 14.58 4.72 16.77
CA TRP A 507 14.06 4.35 18.11
C TRP A 507 13.98 2.83 18.29
N MET A 508 13.63 2.07 17.25
CA MET A 508 13.56 0.61 17.34
C MET A 508 14.93 -0.06 17.47
N GLN A 509 15.96 0.51 16.86
CA GLN A 509 17.35 0.09 17.03
C GLN A 509 17.86 0.35 18.45
N ASN A 510 17.40 1.41 19.12
CA ASN A 510 17.76 1.76 20.49
C ASN A 510 16.53 2.14 21.36
N PRO A 511 15.68 1.16 21.75
CA PRO A 511 14.41 1.43 22.42
C PRO A 511 14.58 2.18 23.73
N THR A 512 14.03 3.39 23.77
CA THR A 512 14.19 4.33 24.88
C THR A 512 12.83 4.62 25.52
N GLU A 513 12.74 4.51 26.85
CA GLU A 513 11.52 4.80 27.61
C GLU A 513 11.16 6.30 27.60
N LEU A 514 9.87 6.61 27.80
CA LEU A 514 9.32 7.98 27.89
C LEU A 514 10.09 8.93 28.81
N THR A 515 10.61 8.44 29.93
CA THR A 515 11.39 9.24 30.88
C THR A 515 12.72 9.74 30.31
N SER A 516 13.35 8.95 29.42
CA SER A 516 14.65 9.22 28.81
C SER A 516 14.55 9.78 27.39
N LEU A 517 13.39 9.67 26.75
CA LEU A 517 13.13 10.13 25.37
C LEU A 517 13.31 11.63 25.15
N ARG A 518 13.23 12.44 26.20
CA ARG A 518 13.61 13.85 26.15
C ARG A 518 15.08 14.04 25.74
N ASP A 519 15.95 13.07 26.00
CA ASP A 519 17.39 13.15 25.73
C ASP A 519 17.91 12.21 24.63
N PHE A 520 17.01 11.53 23.93
CA PHE A 520 17.29 10.75 22.71
C PHE A 520 17.83 11.67 21.60
N GLN A 521 19.03 11.41 21.07
CA GLN A 521 19.78 12.37 20.25
C GLN A 521 19.32 12.40 18.80
N GLU A 522 18.93 11.23 18.30
CA GLU A 522 18.42 10.95 16.95
C GLU A 522 17.13 11.73 16.68
N TRP A 523 16.33 12.00 17.72
CA TRP A 523 15.14 12.86 17.64
C TRP A 523 15.43 14.35 17.87
N LYS A 524 16.67 14.72 18.23
CA LYS A 524 17.12 16.12 18.43
C LYS A 524 17.87 16.71 17.23
N GLU A 525 18.29 15.93 16.23
CA GLU A 525 18.83 16.48 14.99
C GLU A 525 17.81 17.43 14.36
N LYS A 526 18.14 18.70 14.04
CA LYS A 526 17.20 19.72 13.55
C LYS A 526 15.99 19.95 14.51
N CYS A 527 16.17 19.81 15.84
CA CYS A 527 15.10 19.86 16.87
C CYS A 527 14.17 21.08 16.79
N ASP A 528 14.72 22.29 16.93
CA ASP A 528 13.97 23.55 16.85
C ASP A 528 14.67 24.50 15.88
N VAL A 529 14.39 24.34 14.60
CA VAL A 529 15.02 25.13 13.54
C VAL A 529 14.40 26.53 13.52
N LYS A 530 15.16 27.50 13.99
CA LYS A 530 14.88 28.94 13.86
C LYS A 530 15.59 29.54 12.66
N GLY A 531 15.30 30.80 12.36
CA GLY A 531 15.86 31.54 11.24
C GLY A 531 15.00 31.49 9.97
N GLN A 532 15.33 32.37 9.03
CA GLN A 532 14.59 32.54 7.78
C GLN A 532 14.92 31.41 6.77
N PRO A 533 14.06 31.18 5.77
CA PRO A 533 14.39 30.36 4.60
C PRO A 533 15.66 30.89 3.90
N TYR A 534 16.32 30.03 3.11
CA TYR A 534 17.57 30.36 2.41
C TYR A 534 17.41 31.55 1.45
N CYS A 535 16.23 31.75 0.85
CA CYS A 535 15.87 32.99 0.15
C CYS A 535 14.44 33.42 0.46
N SER A 536 14.19 34.73 0.56
CA SER A 536 12.86 35.30 0.82
C SER A 536 11.96 35.36 -0.42
N LEU A 537 12.56 35.37 -1.61
CA LEU A 537 11.87 35.37 -2.91
C LEU A 537 12.62 34.39 -3.83
N PRO A 538 12.03 33.24 -4.18
CA PRO A 538 12.65 32.30 -5.11
C PRO A 538 12.62 32.83 -6.54
N ASN A 539 13.64 32.48 -7.31
CA ASN A 539 13.73 32.79 -8.72
C ASN A 539 12.61 32.05 -9.49
N PRO A 540 11.69 32.76 -10.18
CA PRO A 540 10.56 32.15 -10.88
C PRO A 540 10.97 31.82 -12.32
N CYS A 541 11.79 30.79 -12.51
CA CYS A 541 12.41 30.44 -13.80
C CYS A 541 11.35 29.93 -14.80
N PRO A 542 11.01 30.66 -15.89
CA PRO A 542 10.03 30.23 -16.87
C PRO A 542 10.73 29.42 -17.96
N LEU A 543 10.74 28.10 -17.79
CA LEU A 543 11.62 27.21 -18.55
C LEU A 543 10.83 26.37 -19.57
N THR A 544 11.53 25.93 -20.60
CA THR A 544 11.03 24.97 -21.60
C THR A 544 12.06 23.85 -21.78
N THR A 545 11.63 22.69 -22.27
CA THR A 545 12.53 21.62 -22.70
C THR A 545 11.99 20.97 -23.98
N ARG A 546 12.89 20.40 -24.79
CA ARG A 546 12.51 19.65 -26.00
C ARG A 546 11.71 18.39 -25.67
N GLU A 547 11.85 17.87 -24.46
CA GLU A 547 11.17 16.66 -23.97
C GLU A 547 9.69 16.92 -23.62
N LEU A 548 9.29 18.17 -23.41
CA LEU A 548 7.92 18.61 -23.12
C LEU A 548 7.50 19.71 -24.12
N PRO A 549 7.38 19.38 -25.42
CA PRO A 549 7.15 20.37 -26.46
C PRO A 549 5.84 21.14 -26.25
N GLY A 550 5.91 22.47 -26.38
CA GLY A 550 4.78 23.37 -26.20
C GLY A 550 4.41 23.68 -24.74
N GLN A 551 5.12 23.12 -23.74
CA GLN A 551 4.92 23.45 -22.32
C GLN A 551 5.99 24.43 -21.83
N THR A 552 5.56 25.52 -21.19
CA THR A 552 6.42 26.38 -20.38
C THR A 552 6.10 26.10 -18.91
N ILE A 553 7.07 25.57 -18.17
CA ILE A 553 6.91 25.21 -16.76
C ILE A 553 7.75 26.15 -15.92
N ARG A 554 7.17 26.68 -14.83
CA ARG A 554 7.92 27.50 -13.87
C ARG A 554 8.56 26.60 -12.84
N LEU A 555 9.89 26.61 -12.79
CA LEU A 555 10.67 26.04 -11.69
C LEU A 555 10.99 27.18 -10.72
N PHE A 556 10.64 27.00 -9.45
CA PHE A 556 10.97 27.95 -8.39
C PHE A 556 12.13 27.40 -7.57
N THR A 557 13.19 28.18 -7.41
CA THR A 557 14.41 27.78 -6.68
C THR A 557 15.09 29.01 -6.08
N CYS A 558 15.85 28.85 -5.00
CA CYS A 558 16.75 29.89 -4.51
C CYS A 558 18.10 29.93 -5.25
N MET A 559 18.37 28.94 -6.11
CA MET A 559 19.59 28.85 -6.92
C MET A 559 19.42 29.60 -8.24
N GLU A 560 20.48 29.71 -9.02
CA GLU A 560 20.41 30.31 -10.36
C GLU A 560 19.48 29.50 -11.28
N CYS A 561 18.74 30.20 -12.16
CA CYS A 561 17.88 29.53 -13.12
C CYS A 561 18.70 28.72 -14.12
N PRO A 562 18.33 27.45 -14.39
CA PRO A 562 18.98 26.66 -15.43
C PRO A 562 18.59 27.18 -16.83
N ASN A 563 19.29 26.73 -17.87
CA ASN A 563 19.05 27.15 -19.25
C ASN A 563 17.75 26.54 -19.83
N ASN A 564 17.46 25.29 -19.47
CA ASN A 564 16.29 24.52 -19.88
C ASN A 564 15.52 24.01 -18.66
N TYR A 565 14.29 23.56 -18.86
CA TYR A 565 13.54 22.86 -17.82
C TYR A 565 14.18 21.49 -17.58
N PRO A 566 14.64 21.17 -16.35
CA PRO A 566 15.22 19.87 -16.06
C PRO A 566 14.23 18.75 -16.36
N TRP A 567 14.68 17.64 -16.94
CA TRP A 567 13.83 16.47 -17.20
C TRP A 567 14.66 15.17 -17.28
N ILE A 568 14.08 14.10 -17.82
CA ILE A 568 14.69 12.76 -17.90
C ILE A 568 16.09 12.78 -18.53
N LEU A 569 16.25 13.42 -19.69
CA LEU A 569 17.54 13.42 -20.38
C LEU A 569 18.49 14.46 -19.80
N ASP A 570 17.98 15.66 -19.49
CA ASP A 570 18.75 16.79 -18.93
C ASP A 570 18.32 17.10 -17.48
N PRO A 571 18.72 16.30 -16.48
CA PRO A 571 18.33 16.52 -15.08
C PRO A 571 19.02 17.73 -14.45
N THR A 572 20.02 18.35 -15.09
CA THR A 572 20.61 19.59 -14.59
C THR A 572 20.00 20.84 -15.22
N GLY A 573 19.32 20.72 -16.36
CA GLY A 573 18.80 21.84 -17.14
C GLY A 573 19.90 22.71 -17.75
N ASP A 574 21.16 22.27 -17.75
CA ASP A 574 22.28 23.03 -18.31
C ASP A 574 22.21 23.14 -19.84
N GLY A 575 21.52 22.18 -20.48
CA GLY A 575 21.43 22.03 -21.92
C GLY A 575 22.61 21.28 -22.50
N PHE A 576 22.35 20.11 -23.09
CA PHE A 576 23.36 19.41 -23.89
C PHE A 576 23.80 20.24 -25.08
N SER A 577 24.94 20.92 -24.94
CA SER A 577 25.77 21.25 -26.09
C SER A 577 26.45 19.97 -26.56
N ALA A 578 25.76 19.21 -27.42
CA ALA A 578 26.45 18.27 -28.29
C ALA A 578 27.40 19.08 -29.19
N LYS A 579 28.70 19.00 -28.90
CA LYS A 579 29.78 19.44 -29.79
C LYS A 579 30.15 18.33 -30.75
#